data_AF-A0A0J9SKQ0-F1
#
_entry.id   AF-A0A0J9SKQ0-F1
#
_cell.length_a   1.000
_cell.length_b   1.000
_cell.length_c   1.000
_cell.angle_alpha   90.00
_cell.angle_beta   90.00
_cell.angle_gamma   90.00
#
_symmetry.space_group_name_H-M   'P 1'
#
loop_
_entity.id
_entity.type
_entity.pdbx_description
1 polymer ?
#
loop_
_entity_poly.entity_id
_entity_poly.type
_entity_poly.pdbx_seq_one_letter_code
_entity_poly.pdbx_strand_id
1 'polypeptide(L)'
;MDTLTRAEWDRLSKESHFDKKYEEFDNNVSDSSKINKVCDSLSITNTKITKELCNKVAENLQYVYNIKEEGKKKSTCLLYKYWTYDQMWKFLGNNKEHNHVKSVIADFVNIREKVSKKNSNYSCQYYFHRNNFEDVQESLEKKFLHDYFENFESIRSNIHSKDKYDLYNKYITYIKSLYDKYAVDCTDIFDFMEYNCDEYFKLESKEYDPKDLLEKLKRHFWGCVVLVEELKICQRVLNSNLQKVQ
;
A
#
# COMPACT_ATOMS: atom_id res chain seq x y z
N MET A 1 -18.83 2.50 -2.75
CA MET A 1 -17.65 3.10 -3.38
C MET A 1 -16.84 1.94 -3.93
N ASP A 2 -16.53 1.94 -5.22
CA ASP A 2 -15.85 0.80 -5.84
C ASP A 2 -14.41 0.74 -5.35
N THR A 3 -14.13 -0.23 -4.48
CA THR A 3 -12.78 -0.52 -3.98
C THR A 3 -11.87 -0.90 -5.14
N LEU A 4 -10.61 -0.44 -5.08
CA LEU A 4 -9.58 -0.87 -6.02
C LEU A 4 -9.38 -2.39 -5.90
N THR A 5 -9.42 -3.12 -7.02
CA THR A 5 -9.12 -4.56 -7.00
C THR A 5 -7.62 -4.77 -6.75
N ARG A 6 -7.25 -5.97 -6.28
CA ARG A 6 -5.84 -6.33 -6.07
C ARG A 6 -4.99 -6.16 -7.34
N ALA A 7 -5.51 -6.62 -8.47
CA ALA A 7 -4.81 -6.53 -9.75
C ALA A 7 -4.59 -5.07 -10.19
N GLU A 8 -5.57 -4.20 -9.95
CA GLU A 8 -5.45 -2.77 -10.25
C GLU A 8 -4.41 -2.10 -9.33
N TRP A 9 -4.39 -2.46 -8.04
CA TRP A 9 -3.36 -2.00 -7.11
C TRP A 9 -1.96 -2.43 -7.55
N ASP A 10 -1.77 -3.71 -7.84
CA ASP A 10 -0.46 -4.24 -8.24
C ASP A 10 0.03 -3.58 -9.53
N ARG A 11 -0.89 -3.24 -10.45
CA ARG A 11 -0.54 -2.48 -11.65
C ARG A 11 -0.09 -1.05 -11.31
N LEU A 12 -0.84 -0.34 -10.46
CA LEU A 12 -0.50 1.02 -10.02
C LEU A 12 0.85 1.07 -9.32
N SER A 13 1.06 0.20 -8.34
CA SER A 13 2.30 0.19 -7.58
C SER A 13 3.52 -0.10 -8.43
N LYS A 14 3.41 -1.01 -9.42
CA LYS A 14 4.47 -1.25 -10.41
C LYS A 14 4.74 -0.02 -11.27
N GLU A 15 3.69 0.57 -11.84
CA GLU A 15 3.81 1.73 -12.74
C GLU A 15 4.37 2.97 -12.03
N SER A 16 4.05 3.15 -10.75
CA SER A 16 4.52 4.27 -9.95
C SER A 16 5.77 3.94 -9.12
N HIS A 17 6.32 2.74 -9.30
CA HIS A 17 7.49 2.21 -8.58
C HIS A 17 7.36 2.19 -7.05
N PHE A 18 6.13 2.15 -6.52
CA PHE A 18 5.86 2.09 -5.08
C PHE A 18 6.35 0.77 -4.47
N ASP A 19 6.24 -0.32 -5.24
CA ASP A 19 6.60 -1.67 -4.77
C ASP A 19 8.10 -1.82 -4.48
N LYS A 20 8.97 -0.98 -5.06
CA LYS A 20 10.42 -1.05 -4.86
C LYS A 20 10.82 -0.97 -3.38
N LYS A 21 10.05 -0.24 -2.56
CA LYS A 21 10.31 -0.13 -1.11
C LYS A 21 10.02 -1.44 -0.37
N TYR A 22 9.19 -2.30 -0.92
CA TYR A 22 8.78 -3.58 -0.33
C TYR A 22 9.51 -4.79 -0.93
N GLU A 23 10.11 -4.64 -2.12
CA GLU A 23 10.91 -5.67 -2.81
C GLU A 23 12.05 -6.22 -1.94
N GLU A 24 12.61 -5.43 -1.02
CA GLU A 24 13.64 -5.91 -0.09
C GLU A 24 13.15 -7.07 0.78
N PHE A 25 11.87 -7.05 1.18
CA PHE A 25 11.27 -8.13 1.96
C PHE A 25 10.87 -9.32 1.09
N ASP A 26 10.63 -9.09 -0.19
CA ASP A 26 10.36 -10.16 -1.15
C ASP A 26 11.63 -10.93 -1.53
N ASN A 27 12.78 -10.25 -1.59
CA ASN A 27 14.06 -10.79 -2.04
C ASN A 27 15.00 -11.19 -0.90
N ASN A 28 14.75 -10.76 0.34
CA ASN A 28 15.66 -11.05 1.45
C ASN A 28 15.73 -12.56 1.71
N VAL A 29 16.94 -13.08 1.48
CA VAL A 29 17.40 -14.40 1.89
C VAL A 29 18.39 -14.13 3.02
N SER A 30 17.91 -14.14 4.26
CA SER A 30 18.85 -14.18 5.38
C SER A 30 19.49 -15.56 5.42
N ASP A 31 20.63 -15.68 6.11
CA ASP A 31 21.33 -16.95 6.27
C ASP A 31 20.43 -17.96 7.01
N SER A 32 19.65 -18.73 6.23
CA SER A 32 18.52 -19.59 6.67
C SER A 32 18.88 -20.60 7.76
N SER A 33 20.19 -20.83 7.96
CA SER A 33 20.76 -21.73 8.96
C SER A 33 20.39 -21.37 10.41
N LYS A 34 20.06 -20.09 10.73
CA LYS A 34 19.70 -19.66 12.11
C LYS A 34 18.20 -19.59 12.40
N ILE A 35 17.33 -19.63 11.38
CA ILE A 35 15.90 -19.24 11.53
C ILE A 35 14.92 -20.41 11.45
N ASN A 36 15.34 -21.56 10.90
CA ASN A 36 14.52 -22.77 10.77
C ASN A 36 13.79 -23.21 12.06
N LYS A 37 14.27 -22.85 13.26
CA LYS A 37 13.64 -23.25 14.53
C LYS A 37 12.35 -22.50 14.91
N VAL A 38 12.11 -21.29 14.40
CA VAL A 38 10.93 -20.49 14.85
C VAL A 38 9.64 -21.13 14.38
N CYS A 39 9.52 -21.34 13.07
CA CYS A 39 8.32 -21.88 12.43
C CYS A 39 8.08 -23.35 12.79
N ASP A 40 9.15 -24.13 12.93
CA ASP A 40 9.08 -25.51 13.41
C ASP A 40 8.48 -25.58 14.82
N SER A 41 8.84 -24.64 15.72
CA SER A 41 8.31 -24.61 17.09
C SER A 41 6.84 -24.17 17.20
N LEU A 42 6.30 -23.53 16.17
CA LEU A 42 4.92 -23.03 16.15
C LEU A 42 3.93 -24.09 15.61
N SER A 43 4.40 -25.27 15.21
CA SER A 43 3.56 -26.31 14.58
C SER A 43 2.71 -25.75 13.44
N ILE A 44 3.32 -24.87 12.64
CA ILE A 44 2.66 -24.23 11.48
C ILE A 44 2.29 -25.33 10.48
N THR A 45 1.03 -25.34 10.06
CA THR A 45 0.49 -26.27 9.05
C THR A 45 0.01 -25.50 7.84
N ASN A 46 -0.06 -26.13 6.67
CA ASN A 46 -0.52 -25.48 5.43
C ASN A 46 -1.99 -25.01 5.48
N THR A 47 -2.76 -25.45 6.48
CA THR A 47 -4.12 -24.94 6.75
C THR A 47 -4.12 -23.57 7.44
N LYS A 48 -2.98 -23.08 7.93
CA LYS A 48 -2.85 -21.78 8.58
C LYS A 48 -2.03 -20.77 7.79
N ILE A 49 -0.72 -20.95 7.66
CA ILE A 49 0.18 -20.25 6.73
C ILE A 49 1.25 -21.23 6.26
N THR A 50 1.86 -20.99 5.10
CA THR A 50 2.91 -21.91 4.62
C THR A 50 4.18 -21.78 5.46
N LYS A 51 4.94 -22.87 5.57
CA LYS A 51 6.26 -22.85 6.24
C LYS A 51 7.21 -21.83 5.61
N GLU A 52 7.15 -21.71 4.28
CA GLU A 52 7.93 -20.73 3.52
C GLU A 52 7.58 -19.29 3.92
N LEU A 53 6.29 -18.94 3.94
CA LEU A 53 5.85 -17.61 4.34
C LEU A 53 6.21 -17.33 5.80
N CYS A 54 6.02 -18.31 6.69
CA CYS A 54 6.43 -18.18 8.09
C CYS A 54 7.92 -17.86 8.23
N ASN A 55 8.78 -18.60 7.54
CA ASN A 55 10.23 -18.38 7.56
C ASN A 55 10.53 -16.97 7.07
N LYS A 56 9.98 -16.57 5.92
CA LYS A 56 10.21 -15.25 5.33
C LYS A 56 9.81 -14.10 6.27
N VAL A 57 8.65 -14.21 6.92
CA VAL A 57 8.17 -13.24 7.92
C VAL A 57 9.15 -13.15 9.10
N ALA A 58 9.64 -14.30 9.60
CA ALA A 58 10.58 -14.34 10.71
C ALA A 58 11.96 -13.77 10.35
N GLU A 59 12.46 -14.08 9.15
CA GLU A 59 13.73 -13.58 8.61
C GLU A 59 13.72 -12.07 8.42
N ASN A 60 12.69 -11.55 7.77
CA ASN A 60 12.53 -10.12 7.56
C ASN A 60 12.43 -9.36 8.89
N LEU A 61 11.71 -9.89 9.89
CA LEU A 61 11.65 -9.25 11.21
C LEU A 61 13.02 -9.23 11.92
N GLN A 62 13.77 -10.33 11.84
CA GLN A 62 15.11 -10.39 12.41
C GLN A 62 16.05 -9.38 11.73
N TYR A 63 15.94 -9.22 10.41
CA TYR A 63 16.64 -8.18 9.67
C TYR A 63 16.33 -6.79 10.22
N VAL A 64 15.05 -6.44 10.40
CA VAL A 64 14.63 -5.16 10.99
C VAL A 64 15.25 -4.96 12.37
N TYR A 65 15.22 -5.98 13.23
CA TYR A 65 15.77 -5.88 14.58
C TYR A 65 17.29 -5.68 14.63
N ASN A 66 18.01 -6.18 13.62
CA ASN A 66 19.46 -6.03 13.50
C ASN A 66 19.90 -4.64 13.01
N ILE A 67 18.97 -3.79 12.53
CA ILE A 67 19.27 -2.40 12.18
C ILE A 67 19.63 -1.63 13.46
N LYS A 68 20.82 -1.03 13.47
CA LYS A 68 21.37 -0.30 14.64
C LYS A 68 20.89 1.14 14.74
N GLU A 69 20.68 1.79 13.60
CA GLU A 69 20.25 3.17 13.54
C GLU A 69 18.74 3.25 13.79
N GLU A 70 18.32 3.93 14.85
CA GLU A 70 16.93 3.92 15.32
C GLU A 70 15.95 4.52 14.29
N GLY A 71 16.34 5.60 13.62
CA GLY A 71 15.51 6.24 12.59
C GLY A 71 15.24 5.29 11.41
N LYS A 72 16.30 4.74 10.82
CA LYS A 72 16.20 3.69 9.80
C LYS A 72 15.43 2.47 10.29
N LYS A 73 15.64 2.04 11.53
CA LYS A 73 14.91 0.91 12.10
C LYS A 73 13.41 1.17 12.15
N LYS A 74 12.99 2.35 12.66
CA LYS A 74 11.58 2.75 12.71
C LYS A 74 10.95 2.77 11.32
N SER A 75 11.62 3.34 10.32
CA SER A 75 11.08 3.41 8.95
C SER A 75 11.02 2.02 8.28
N THR A 76 12.08 1.20 8.36
CA THR A 76 12.06 -0.18 7.83
C THR A 76 11.03 -1.05 8.54
N CYS A 77 10.85 -0.86 9.85
CA CYS A 77 9.83 -1.53 10.64
C CYS A 77 8.40 -1.25 10.15
N LEU A 78 8.10 0.01 9.81
CA LEU A 78 6.82 0.40 9.23
C LEU A 78 6.58 -0.27 7.87
N LEU A 79 7.60 -0.26 7.00
CA LEU A 79 7.53 -0.95 5.70
C LEU A 79 7.33 -2.46 5.87
N TYR A 80 8.02 -3.09 6.83
CA TYR A 80 7.85 -4.50 7.16
C TYR A 80 6.42 -4.81 7.64
N LYS A 81 5.82 -3.97 8.48
CA LYS A 81 4.43 -4.12 8.93
C LYS A 81 3.47 -4.12 7.74
N TYR A 82 3.60 -3.13 6.86
CA TYR A 82 2.77 -3.03 5.65
C TYR A 82 2.98 -4.19 4.68
N TRP A 83 4.22 -4.63 4.47
CA TRP A 83 4.49 -5.84 3.70
C TRP A 83 3.83 -7.07 4.33
N THR A 84 3.87 -7.20 5.66
CA THR A 84 3.27 -8.32 6.38
C THR A 84 1.74 -8.35 6.25
N TYR A 85 1.07 -7.19 6.36
CA TYR A 85 -0.37 -7.09 6.13
C TYR A 85 -0.75 -7.45 4.69
N ASP A 86 0.09 -7.09 3.72
CA ASP A 86 -0.06 -7.50 2.32
C ASP A 86 0.02 -9.02 2.15
N GLN A 87 0.97 -9.67 2.83
CA GLN A 87 1.08 -11.14 2.84
C GLN A 87 -0.12 -11.81 3.52
N MET A 88 -0.61 -11.27 4.64
CA MET A 88 -1.82 -11.77 5.30
C MET A 88 -3.01 -11.74 4.34
N TRP A 89 -3.23 -10.59 3.69
CA TRP A 89 -4.32 -10.43 2.72
C TRP A 89 -4.21 -11.40 1.56
N LYS A 90 -3.01 -11.53 0.96
CA LYS A 90 -2.73 -12.49 -0.12
C LYS A 90 -3.03 -13.93 0.30
N PHE A 91 -2.65 -14.28 1.53
CA PHE A 91 -2.88 -15.60 2.07
C PHE A 91 -4.37 -15.89 2.30
N LEU A 92 -5.10 -14.93 2.90
CA LEU A 92 -6.54 -15.05 3.14
C LEU A 92 -7.34 -15.17 1.84
N GLY A 93 -6.92 -14.45 0.79
CA GLY A 93 -7.59 -14.46 -0.50
C GLY A 93 -9.08 -14.16 -0.37
N ASN A 94 -9.92 -15.08 -0.84
CA ASN A 94 -11.38 -14.96 -0.75
C ASN A 94 -11.97 -15.59 0.53
N ASN A 95 -11.16 -16.27 1.34
CA ASN A 95 -11.63 -16.89 2.57
C ASN A 95 -11.65 -15.86 3.71
N LYS A 96 -12.81 -15.25 3.90
CA LYS A 96 -13.06 -14.26 4.97
C LYS A 96 -13.75 -14.86 6.18
N GLU A 97 -13.75 -16.19 6.31
CA GLU A 97 -14.34 -16.86 7.47
C GLU A 97 -13.59 -16.45 8.75
N HIS A 98 -14.35 -16.07 9.78
CA HIS A 98 -13.81 -15.42 10.97
C HIS A 98 -12.74 -16.26 11.68
N ASN A 99 -12.96 -17.57 11.86
CA ASN A 99 -11.99 -18.42 12.54
C ASN A 99 -10.72 -18.62 11.71
N HIS A 100 -10.84 -18.74 10.39
CA HIS A 100 -9.71 -18.78 9.49
C HIS A 100 -8.89 -17.49 9.58
N VAL A 101 -9.53 -16.33 9.46
CA VAL A 101 -8.85 -15.02 9.55
C VAL A 101 -8.14 -14.86 10.89
N LYS A 102 -8.84 -15.16 11.99
CA LYS A 102 -8.28 -15.10 13.34
C LYS A 102 -7.08 -16.04 13.48
N SER A 103 -7.13 -17.23 12.91
CA SER A 103 -6.00 -18.18 12.92
C SER A 103 -4.80 -17.65 12.15
N VAL A 104 -5.01 -17.02 11.00
CA VAL A 104 -3.92 -16.41 10.21
C VAL A 104 -3.28 -15.27 11.00
N ILE A 105 -4.07 -14.33 11.53
CA ILE A 105 -3.58 -13.22 12.36
C ILE A 105 -2.76 -13.76 13.54
N ALA A 106 -3.28 -14.78 14.24
CA ALA A 106 -2.61 -15.39 15.38
C ALA A 106 -1.23 -15.97 15.00
N ASP A 107 -1.09 -16.60 13.84
CA ASP A 107 0.18 -17.15 13.40
C ASP A 107 1.24 -16.06 13.16
N PHE A 108 0.89 -14.98 12.48
CA PHE A 108 1.81 -13.85 12.28
C PHE A 108 2.20 -13.18 13.60
N VAL A 109 1.25 -12.98 14.52
CA VAL A 109 1.52 -12.45 15.87
C VAL A 109 2.47 -13.40 16.62
N ASN A 110 2.24 -14.70 16.56
CA ASN A 110 3.09 -15.70 17.22
C ASN A 110 4.51 -15.72 16.66
N ILE A 111 4.69 -15.57 15.34
CA ILE A 111 6.01 -15.42 14.72
C ILE A 111 6.73 -14.20 15.31
N ARG A 112 6.07 -13.03 15.31
CA ARG A 112 6.62 -11.80 15.87
C ARG A 112 7.08 -12.01 17.31
N GLU A 113 6.22 -12.56 18.15
CA GLU A 113 6.51 -12.80 19.57
C GLU A 113 7.74 -13.71 19.77
N LYS A 114 7.87 -14.76 18.96
CA LYS A 114 9.02 -15.68 19.05
C LYS A 114 10.33 -15.02 18.61
N VAL A 115 10.30 -14.17 17.60
CA VAL A 115 11.48 -13.42 17.14
C VAL A 115 11.83 -12.30 18.12
N SER A 116 10.83 -11.59 18.65
CA SER A 116 10.98 -10.49 19.61
C SER A 116 11.62 -10.95 20.93
N LYS A 117 11.18 -12.09 21.47
CA LYS A 117 11.75 -12.69 22.70
C LYS A 117 13.26 -12.97 22.60
N LYS A 118 13.76 -13.26 21.40
CA LYS A 118 15.21 -13.46 21.17
C LYS A 118 16.00 -12.14 21.18
N ASN A 119 15.34 -11.02 20.90
CA ASN A 119 15.97 -9.71 20.72
C ASN A 119 15.61 -8.71 21.84
N SER A 120 14.83 -9.12 22.85
CA SER A 120 14.31 -8.27 23.94
C SER A 120 13.67 -6.97 23.44
N ASN A 121 13.10 -6.97 22.23
CA ASN A 121 12.64 -5.79 21.54
C ASN A 121 11.16 -5.95 21.16
N TYR A 122 10.31 -5.07 21.69
CA TYR A 122 8.87 -5.07 21.44
C TYR A 122 8.45 -4.08 20.34
N SER A 123 9.38 -3.54 19.56
CA SER A 123 9.08 -2.72 18.38
C SER A 123 8.45 -3.55 17.25
N CYS A 124 7.83 -2.87 16.29
CA CYS A 124 7.17 -3.50 15.14
C CYS A 124 5.94 -4.34 15.49
N GLN A 125 5.15 -3.90 16.47
CA GLN A 125 3.89 -4.57 16.77
C GLN A 125 2.86 -4.36 15.67
N TYR A 126 2.06 -5.40 15.47
CA TYR A 126 0.85 -5.34 14.69
C TYR A 126 -0.28 -4.82 15.57
N TYR A 127 -1.16 -4.03 14.99
CA TYR A 127 -2.32 -3.48 15.68
C TYR A 127 -3.59 -4.08 15.08
N PHE A 128 -4.26 -4.92 15.85
CA PHE A 128 -5.55 -5.53 15.49
C PHE A 128 -6.53 -5.28 16.63
N HIS A 129 -7.62 -4.59 16.35
CA HIS A 129 -8.61 -4.25 17.39
C HIS A 129 -9.52 -5.44 17.70
N ARG A 130 -9.91 -6.21 16.67
CA ARG A 130 -10.90 -7.30 16.74
C ARG A 130 -10.33 -8.67 16.35
N ASN A 131 -9.14 -8.70 15.77
CA ASN A 131 -8.51 -9.86 15.12
C ASN A 131 -9.41 -10.49 14.04
N ASN A 132 -9.95 -9.65 13.17
CA ASN A 132 -10.87 -10.04 12.09
C ASN A 132 -10.40 -9.52 10.72
N PHE A 133 -11.20 -9.76 9.68
CA PHE A 133 -10.85 -9.39 8.31
C PHE A 133 -10.78 -7.87 8.15
N GLU A 134 -11.67 -7.14 8.83
CA GLU A 134 -11.74 -5.70 8.81
C GLU A 134 -10.44 -5.06 9.34
N ASP A 135 -9.80 -5.61 10.37
CA ASP A 135 -8.52 -5.06 10.86
C ASP A 135 -7.38 -5.23 9.82
N VAL A 136 -7.36 -6.36 9.09
CA VAL A 136 -6.38 -6.58 8.01
C VAL A 136 -6.65 -5.61 6.87
N GLN A 137 -7.93 -5.38 6.53
CA GLN A 137 -8.33 -4.41 5.53
C GLN A 137 -7.93 -2.98 5.94
N GLU A 138 -8.22 -2.58 7.17
CA GLU A 138 -7.86 -1.27 7.72
C GLU A 138 -6.34 -1.03 7.63
N SER A 139 -5.56 -2.06 7.94
CA SER A 139 -4.10 -2.02 7.84
C SER A 139 -3.60 -1.79 6.40
N LEU A 140 -4.30 -2.34 5.40
CA LEU A 140 -4.02 -2.06 3.99
C LEU A 140 -4.48 -0.68 3.56
N GLU A 141 -5.60 -0.19 4.07
CA GLU A 141 -6.06 1.17 3.82
C GLU A 141 -5.05 2.21 4.34
N LYS A 142 -4.55 2.01 5.56
CA LYS A 142 -3.46 2.80 6.14
C LYS A 142 -2.18 2.72 5.32
N LYS A 143 -1.81 1.52 4.82
CA LYS A 143 -0.71 1.35 3.86
C LYS A 143 -0.91 2.23 2.61
N PHE A 144 -2.10 2.24 2.02
CA PHE A 144 -2.36 3.01 0.81
C PHE A 144 -2.24 4.52 1.05
N LEU A 145 -2.66 5.01 2.22
CA LEU A 145 -2.44 6.41 2.61
C LEU A 145 -0.96 6.70 2.83
N HIS A 146 -0.23 5.84 3.54
CA HIS A 146 1.22 5.97 3.69
C HIS A 146 1.92 6.08 2.34
N ASP A 147 1.67 5.12 1.44
CA ASP A 147 2.26 5.08 0.10
C ASP A 147 1.87 6.33 -0.71
N TYR A 148 0.64 6.83 -0.56
CA TYR A 148 0.20 8.06 -1.21
C TYR A 148 1.01 9.28 -0.74
N PHE A 149 1.12 9.50 0.56
CA PHE A 149 1.84 10.65 1.12
C PHE A 149 3.34 10.62 0.81
N GLU A 150 3.92 9.42 0.80
CA GLU A 150 5.33 9.18 0.47
C GLU A 150 5.64 9.41 -1.00
N ASN A 151 4.67 9.15 -1.89
CA ASN A 151 4.87 9.23 -3.34
C ASN A 151 4.09 10.36 -4.00
N PHE A 152 3.52 11.28 -3.22
CA PHE A 152 2.64 12.33 -3.70
C PHE A 152 3.24 13.14 -4.86
N GLU A 153 4.52 13.51 -4.78
CA GLU A 153 5.20 14.26 -5.83
C GLU A 153 5.37 13.46 -7.13
N SER A 154 5.65 12.17 -7.02
CA SER A 154 5.71 11.25 -8.16
C SER A 154 4.32 11.09 -8.79
N ILE A 155 3.28 10.92 -7.98
CA ILE A 155 1.89 10.84 -8.46
C ILE A 155 1.54 12.15 -9.19
N ARG A 156 1.74 13.29 -8.53
CA ARG A 156 1.41 14.63 -9.00
C ARG A 156 2.08 14.96 -10.34
N SER A 157 3.32 14.54 -10.56
CA SER A 157 4.01 14.74 -11.84
C SER A 157 3.54 13.80 -12.96
N ASN A 158 3.07 12.60 -12.62
CA ASN A 158 2.66 11.58 -13.59
C ASN A 158 1.16 11.61 -13.97
N ILE A 159 0.31 12.40 -13.29
CA ILE A 159 -1.14 12.46 -13.57
C ILE A 159 -1.50 12.94 -14.98
N HIS A 160 -0.55 13.48 -15.73
CA HIS A 160 -0.75 13.98 -17.10
C HIS A 160 -0.70 12.88 -18.17
N SER A 161 -0.42 11.63 -17.81
CA SER A 161 -0.39 10.52 -18.77
C SER A 161 -1.81 10.11 -19.18
N LYS A 162 -2.20 10.44 -20.42
CA LYS A 162 -3.55 10.16 -20.98
C LYS A 162 -3.93 8.68 -20.90
N ASP A 163 -2.99 7.79 -21.21
CA ASP A 163 -3.21 6.34 -21.23
C ASP A 163 -3.45 5.75 -19.82
N LYS A 164 -3.25 6.57 -18.78
CA LYS A 164 -3.37 6.19 -17.37
C LYS A 164 -4.50 6.93 -16.66
N TYR A 165 -5.30 7.73 -17.38
CA TYR A 165 -6.36 8.55 -16.79
C TYR A 165 -7.31 7.73 -15.92
N ASP A 166 -7.88 6.64 -16.46
CA ASP A 166 -8.87 5.83 -15.74
C ASP A 166 -8.27 5.21 -14.47
N LEU A 167 -7.02 4.74 -14.57
CA LEU A 167 -6.29 4.13 -13.48
C LEU A 167 -6.00 5.15 -12.36
N TYR A 168 -5.47 6.33 -12.69
CA TYR A 168 -5.24 7.41 -11.73
C TYR A 168 -6.56 7.96 -11.17
N ASN A 169 -7.61 8.11 -11.98
CA ASN A 169 -8.90 8.60 -11.53
C ASN A 169 -9.50 7.65 -10.50
N LYS A 170 -9.45 6.33 -10.74
CA LYS A 170 -9.89 5.31 -9.79
C LYS A 170 -9.04 5.31 -8.52
N TYR A 171 -7.72 5.32 -8.66
CA TYR A 171 -6.78 5.35 -7.53
C TYR A 171 -6.97 6.57 -6.64
N ILE A 172 -6.93 7.78 -7.20
CA ILE A 172 -7.01 9.02 -6.43
C ILE A 172 -8.41 9.16 -5.81
N THR A 173 -9.47 8.70 -6.49
CA THR A 173 -10.82 8.64 -5.89
C THR A 173 -10.86 7.72 -4.68
N TYR A 174 -10.20 6.55 -4.76
CA TYR A 174 -10.09 5.64 -3.64
C TYR A 174 -9.26 6.25 -2.50
N ILE A 175 -8.09 6.83 -2.78
CA ILE A 175 -7.30 7.55 -1.78
C ILE A 175 -8.08 8.69 -1.14
N LYS A 176 -8.88 9.44 -1.91
CA LYS A 176 -9.75 10.48 -1.36
C LYS A 176 -10.70 9.91 -0.31
N SER A 177 -11.30 8.75 -0.58
CA SER A 177 -12.20 8.11 0.39
C SER A 177 -11.50 7.72 1.69
N LEU A 178 -10.25 7.24 1.59
CA LEU A 178 -9.45 6.90 2.76
C LEU A 178 -9.01 8.17 3.50
N TYR A 179 -8.59 9.20 2.76
CA TYR A 179 -8.20 10.48 3.31
C TYR A 179 -9.36 11.08 4.12
N ASP A 180 -10.56 11.14 3.55
CA ASP A 180 -11.75 11.64 4.25
C ASP A 180 -12.09 10.76 5.47
N LYS A 181 -11.96 9.43 5.33
CA LYS A 181 -12.25 8.46 6.40
C LYS A 181 -11.34 8.62 7.61
N TYR A 182 -10.03 8.78 7.40
CA TYR A 182 -9.06 8.79 8.50
C TYR A 182 -8.65 10.20 8.95
N ALA A 183 -8.90 11.24 8.14
CA ALA A 183 -8.60 12.62 8.54
C ALA A 183 -9.33 13.04 9.82
N VAL A 184 -10.53 12.49 10.06
CA VAL A 184 -11.33 12.79 11.26
C VAL A 184 -10.68 12.28 12.55
N ASP A 185 -9.86 11.23 12.47
CA ASP A 185 -9.14 10.64 13.60
C ASP A 185 -7.72 11.23 13.76
N CYS A 186 -7.32 12.14 12.86
CA CYS A 186 -5.98 12.72 12.81
C CYS A 186 -6.03 14.27 12.78
N THR A 187 -6.99 14.87 13.49
CA THR A 187 -7.33 16.30 13.41
C THR A 187 -6.38 17.23 14.16
N ASP A 188 -5.84 16.79 15.29
CA ASP A 188 -4.88 17.56 16.08
C ASP A 188 -3.75 16.68 16.62
N ILE A 189 -2.78 17.28 17.29
CA ILE A 189 -1.59 16.57 17.77
C ILE A 189 -1.90 15.49 18.82
N PHE A 190 -2.97 15.65 19.60
CA PHE A 190 -3.36 14.65 20.60
C PHE A 190 -3.94 13.43 19.91
N ASP A 191 -4.94 13.61 19.04
CA ASP A 191 -5.53 12.52 18.25
C ASP A 191 -4.47 11.83 17.38
N PHE A 192 -3.59 12.63 16.76
CA PHE A 192 -2.53 12.12 15.88
C PHE A 192 -1.60 11.13 16.60
N MET A 193 -1.28 11.40 17.87
CA MET A 193 -0.45 10.52 18.69
C MET A 193 -1.26 9.35 19.25
N GLU A 194 -2.50 9.56 19.70
CA GLU A 194 -3.36 8.52 20.27
C GLU A 194 -3.67 7.40 19.25
N TYR A 195 -3.99 7.79 18.01
CA TYR A 195 -4.36 6.85 16.95
C TYR A 195 -3.19 6.38 16.07
N ASN A 196 -1.94 6.71 16.47
CA ASN A 196 -0.72 6.41 15.72
C ASN A 196 -0.82 6.86 14.24
N CYS A 197 -1.36 8.06 14.02
CA CYS A 197 -1.52 8.63 12.69
C CYS A 197 -0.17 8.83 12.00
N ASP A 198 0.93 8.96 12.75
CA ASP A 198 2.28 9.10 12.21
C ASP A 198 2.73 7.92 11.32
N GLU A 199 2.08 6.76 11.43
CA GLU A 199 2.35 5.61 10.57
C GLU A 199 1.75 5.72 9.16
N TYR A 200 0.69 6.52 8.96
CA TYR A 200 -0.09 6.49 7.72
C TYR A 200 -0.64 7.84 7.24
N PHE A 201 -0.57 8.87 8.07
CA PHE A 201 -1.14 10.19 7.78
C PHE A 201 -0.14 11.30 8.08
N LYS A 202 -0.28 12.44 7.41
CA LYS A 202 0.49 13.65 7.69
C LYS A 202 -0.36 14.63 8.48
N LEU A 203 0.16 15.21 9.57
CA LEU A 203 -0.57 16.22 10.34
C LEU A 203 -0.90 17.45 9.49
N GLU A 204 0.07 17.91 8.68
CA GLU A 204 -0.11 18.97 7.69
C GLU A 204 -0.55 18.39 6.34
N SER A 205 -1.68 17.68 6.33
CA SER A 205 -2.16 16.93 5.16
C SER A 205 -2.81 17.78 4.07
N LYS A 206 -3.09 19.07 4.30
CA LYS A 206 -3.87 19.91 3.37
C LYS A 206 -3.24 20.04 1.99
N GLU A 207 -1.92 20.18 1.92
CA GLU A 207 -1.18 20.28 0.63
C GLU A 207 -1.22 18.97 -0.19
N TYR A 208 -1.64 17.89 0.46
CA TYR A 208 -1.75 16.56 -0.09
C TYR A 208 -3.21 16.16 -0.32
N ASP A 209 -4.17 17.09 -0.32
CA ASP A 209 -5.59 16.77 -0.53
C ASP A 209 -5.80 16.08 -1.90
N PRO A 210 -6.29 14.83 -1.94
CA PRO A 210 -6.55 14.11 -3.19
C PRO A 210 -7.56 14.82 -4.09
N LYS A 211 -8.43 15.68 -3.53
CA LYS A 211 -9.35 16.52 -4.30
C LYS A 211 -8.61 17.40 -5.31
N ASP A 212 -7.51 18.01 -4.89
CA ASP A 212 -6.71 18.90 -5.76
C ASP A 212 -6.08 18.10 -6.91
N LEU A 213 -5.65 16.86 -6.66
CA LEU A 213 -5.15 15.97 -7.71
C LEU A 213 -6.27 15.54 -8.67
N LEU A 214 -7.47 15.22 -8.17
CA LEU A 214 -8.62 14.88 -9.02
C LEU A 214 -9.02 16.06 -9.92
N GLU A 215 -9.01 17.29 -9.41
CA GLU A 215 -9.29 18.48 -10.20
C GLU A 215 -8.23 18.70 -11.28
N LYS A 216 -6.94 18.54 -10.94
CA LYS A 216 -5.83 18.60 -11.91
C LYS A 216 -5.97 17.53 -13.00
N LEU A 217 -6.27 16.28 -12.61
CA LEU A 217 -6.45 15.15 -13.53
C LEU A 217 -7.61 15.40 -14.50
N LYS A 218 -8.77 15.84 -13.99
CA LYS A 218 -9.94 16.19 -14.81
C LYS A 218 -9.63 17.30 -15.79
N ARG A 219 -8.99 18.39 -15.34
CA ARG A 219 -8.62 19.52 -16.21
C ARG A 219 -7.72 19.08 -17.36
N HIS A 220 -6.73 18.23 -17.08
CA HIS A 220 -5.83 17.71 -18.10
C HIS A 220 -6.59 16.85 -19.14
N PHE A 221 -7.48 15.97 -18.69
CA PHE A 221 -8.30 15.16 -19.60
C PHE A 221 -9.16 16.02 -20.53
N TRP A 222 -9.90 17.00 -20.00
CA TRP A 222 -10.72 17.89 -20.81
C TRP A 222 -9.89 18.71 -21.80
N GLY A 223 -8.72 19.21 -21.40
CA GLY A 223 -7.79 19.88 -22.33
C GLY A 223 -7.36 18.99 -23.50
N CYS A 224 -7.04 17.71 -23.24
CA CYS A 224 -6.73 16.76 -24.31
C CYS A 224 -7.94 16.46 -25.22
N VAL A 225 -9.15 16.37 -24.67
CA VAL A 225 -10.37 16.15 -25.47
C VAL A 225 -10.57 17.28 -26.47
N VAL A 226 -10.48 18.54 -26.01
CA VAL A 226 -10.61 19.72 -26.86
C VAL A 226 -9.55 19.72 -27.98
N LEU A 227 -8.29 19.48 -27.65
CA LEU A 227 -7.20 19.42 -28.65
C LEU A 227 -7.43 18.33 -29.71
N VAL A 228 -7.95 17.17 -29.33
CA VAL A 228 -8.25 16.08 -30.27
C VAL A 228 -9.41 16.45 -31.19
N GLU A 229 -10.43 17.13 -30.68
CA GLU A 229 -11.56 17.61 -31.48
C GLU A 229 -11.09 18.69 -32.48
N GLU A 230 -10.27 19.63 -32.05
CA GLU A 230 -9.65 20.64 -32.92
C GLU A 230 -8.81 20.01 -34.04
N LEU A 231 -7.96 19.03 -33.71
CA LEU A 231 -7.16 18.30 -34.71
C LEU A 231 -8.03 17.57 -35.73
N LYS A 232 -9.13 16.94 -35.28
CA LYS A 232 -10.10 16.27 -36.18
C LYS A 232 -10.76 17.27 -37.12
N ILE A 233 -11.08 18.48 -36.65
CA ILE A 233 -11.64 19.56 -37.47
C ILE A 233 -10.61 20.00 -38.53
N CYS A 234 -9.37 20.27 -38.12
CA CYS A 234 -8.28 20.64 -39.05
C CYS A 234 -8.07 19.59 -40.15
N GLN A 235 -8.06 18.30 -39.80
CA GLN A 235 -7.91 17.21 -40.76
C GLN A 235 -9.06 17.16 -41.79
N ARG A 236 -10.31 17.37 -41.34
CA ARG A 236 -11.48 17.41 -42.25
C ARG A 236 -11.38 18.56 -43.24
N VAL A 237 -10.97 19.74 -42.78
CA VAL A 237 -10.78 20.93 -43.64
C VAL A 237 -9.69 20.68 -44.68
N LEU A 238 -8.55 20.11 -44.26
CA LEU A 238 -7.45 19.76 -45.15
C LEU A 238 -7.89 18.78 -46.25
N ASN A 239 -8.59 17.71 -45.87
CA ASN A 239 -9.09 16.71 -46.81
C ASN A 239 -10.13 17.28 -47.79
N SER A 240 -11.02 18.17 -47.32
CA SER A 240 -11.98 18.90 -48.16
C SER A 240 -11.26 19.77 -49.21
N ASN A 241 -10.18 20.43 -48.81
CA ASN A 241 -9.43 21.31 -49.71
C ASN A 241 -8.65 20.50 -50.75
N LEU A 242 -8.10 19.34 -50.38
CA LEU A 242 -7.43 18.44 -51.32
C LEU A 242 -8.39 17.92 -52.40
N GLN A 243 -9.63 17.57 -52.05
CA GLN A 243 -10.65 17.14 -53.01
C GLN A 243 -11.07 18.24 -53.99
N LYS A 244 -10.89 19.52 -53.64
CA LYS A 244 -11.22 20.66 -54.53
C LYS A 244 -10.10 21.01 -55.50
N VAL A 245 -8.91 20.45 -55.32
CA VAL A 245 -7.70 20.74 -56.12
C VAL A 245 -7.37 19.59 -57.09
N GLN A 246 -8.08 18.45 -56.99
CA GLN A 246 -8.10 17.37 -57.99
C GLN A 246 -9.21 17.58 -59.01
#